data_AF-A0ABD3YGJ2-F1
#
_entry.id   AF-A0ABD3YGJ2-F1
#
_cell.length_a   1.000
_cell.length_b   1.000
_cell.length_c   1.000
_cell.angle_alpha   90.00
_cell.angle_beta   90.00
_cell.angle_gamma   90.00
#
_symmetry.space_group_name_H-M   'P 1'
#
loop_
_entity.id
_entity.type
_entity.pdbx_description
1 polymer ?
#
loop_
_entity_poly.entity_id
_entity_poly.type
_entity_poly.pdbx_seq_one_letter_code
_entity_poly.pdbx_strand_id
1 'polypeptide(L)'
;MTSETVEASLTGIELVAFIASIASLILAVGAIWLSIVFFRMSNEASKATTEAAKGIDASVQRLEKLFDKLYSDTFSMMKETVSDMRKHIWNVDDESVSSEEERNKILEEADRKADEKVSEIKSALDKQLNEILNRQKIADGKVSGIGKELENLLENAIQTSRMVESEAREETIRNHILSEIRKTRRMGKVAIARELVDKLGDFLPSHRVIREVERMKEEGILHFDGEDLTPISKIRLARISERTTDVEG
;
A
#
# COMPACT_ATOMS: atom_id res chain seq x y z
N MET A 1 42.04 -68.43 -51.33
CA MET A 1 41.06 -67.37 -51.68
C MET A 1 40.97 -66.28 -50.60
N THR A 2 42.00 -66.07 -49.77
CA THR A 2 41.95 -65.09 -48.65
C THR A 2 42.82 -63.85 -48.87
N SER A 3 43.71 -63.83 -49.85
CA SER A 3 44.64 -62.70 -50.10
C SER A 3 43.99 -61.59 -50.92
N GLU A 4 43.29 -61.94 -52.01
CA GLU A 4 42.67 -60.94 -52.92
C GLU A 4 41.53 -60.16 -52.24
N THR A 5 40.79 -60.79 -51.33
CA THR A 5 39.73 -60.12 -50.56
C THR A 5 40.29 -59.10 -49.57
N VAL A 6 41.51 -59.30 -49.07
CA VAL A 6 42.17 -58.40 -48.11
C VAL A 6 42.72 -57.16 -48.83
N GLU A 7 43.36 -57.32 -49.99
CA GLU A 7 43.85 -56.19 -50.80
C GLU A 7 42.72 -55.28 -51.31
N ALA A 8 41.60 -55.86 -51.75
CA ALA A 8 40.41 -55.09 -52.15
C ALA A 8 39.77 -54.32 -50.97
N SER A 9 39.80 -54.90 -49.76
CA SER A 9 39.30 -54.22 -48.56
C SER A 9 40.24 -53.09 -48.08
N LEU A 10 41.56 -53.25 -48.22
CA LEU A 10 42.55 -52.23 -47.87
C LEU A 10 42.44 -50.99 -48.79
N THR A 11 42.27 -51.21 -50.10
CA THR A 11 42.08 -50.11 -51.08
C THR A 11 40.76 -49.35 -50.89
N GLY A 12 39.67 -50.04 -50.49
CA GLY A 12 38.42 -49.38 -50.14
C GLY A 12 38.53 -48.50 -48.89
N ILE A 13 39.26 -48.96 -47.87
CA ILE A 13 39.51 -48.20 -46.64
C ILE A 13 40.38 -46.96 -46.94
N GLU A 14 41.40 -47.09 -47.79
CA GLU A 14 42.26 -45.96 -48.19
C GLU A 14 41.49 -44.86 -48.95
N LEU A 15 40.59 -45.24 -49.85
CA LEU A 15 39.75 -44.27 -50.57
C LEU A 15 38.84 -43.49 -49.62
N VAL A 16 38.22 -44.19 -48.66
CA VAL A 16 37.37 -43.55 -47.64
C VAL A 16 38.19 -42.64 -46.74
N ALA A 17 39.39 -43.07 -46.33
CA ALA A 17 40.29 -42.25 -45.52
C ALA A 17 40.72 -40.97 -46.26
N PHE A 18 40.97 -41.05 -47.57
CA PHE A 18 41.32 -39.90 -48.39
C PHE A 18 40.15 -38.90 -48.55
N ILE A 19 38.93 -39.39 -48.80
CA ILE A 19 37.73 -38.54 -48.87
C ILE A 19 37.47 -37.89 -47.50
N ALA A 20 37.62 -38.66 -46.41
CA ALA A 20 37.47 -38.17 -45.05
C ALA A 20 38.51 -37.08 -44.72
N SER A 21 39.76 -37.19 -45.18
CA SER A 21 40.77 -36.15 -44.93
C SER A 21 40.44 -34.85 -45.66
N ILE A 22 39.93 -34.92 -46.89
CA ILE A 22 39.49 -33.73 -47.65
C ILE A 22 38.27 -33.10 -46.99
N ALA A 23 37.28 -33.90 -46.60
CA ALA A 23 36.09 -33.42 -45.89
C ALA A 23 36.45 -32.75 -44.55
N SER A 24 37.38 -33.35 -43.79
CA SER A 24 37.90 -32.80 -42.53
C SER A 24 38.60 -31.46 -42.75
N LEU A 25 39.40 -31.32 -43.81
CA LEU A 25 40.07 -30.06 -44.14
C LEU A 25 39.06 -28.94 -44.44
N ILE A 26 38.01 -29.22 -45.22
CA ILE A 26 36.96 -28.25 -45.54
C ILE A 26 36.19 -27.85 -44.27
N LEU A 27 35.84 -28.83 -43.44
CA LEU A 27 35.18 -28.58 -42.15
C LEU A 27 36.06 -27.74 -41.21
N ALA A 28 37.37 -27.98 -41.18
CA ALA A 28 38.29 -27.22 -40.35
C ALA A 28 38.34 -25.74 -40.79
N VAL A 29 38.42 -25.47 -42.09
CA VAL A 29 38.37 -24.10 -42.63
C VAL A 29 37.01 -23.44 -42.32
N GLY A 30 35.91 -24.18 -42.49
CA GLY A 30 34.56 -23.71 -42.16
C GLY A 30 34.42 -23.38 -40.66
N ALA A 31 34.99 -24.19 -39.78
CA ALA A 31 34.96 -23.96 -38.34
C ALA A 31 35.77 -22.72 -37.94
N ILE A 32 36.95 -22.51 -38.53
CA ILE A 32 37.76 -21.30 -38.32
C ILE A 32 36.97 -20.06 -38.75
N TRP A 33 36.33 -20.11 -39.91
CA TRP A 33 35.49 -19.01 -40.40
C TRP A 33 34.33 -18.70 -39.45
N LEU A 34 33.56 -19.72 -39.06
CA LEU A 34 32.43 -19.58 -38.13
C LEU A 34 32.86 -19.01 -36.78
N SER A 35 34.01 -19.45 -36.26
CA SER A 35 34.57 -18.93 -35.01
C SER A 35 34.82 -17.41 -35.08
N ILE A 36 35.39 -16.92 -36.19
CA ILE A 36 35.64 -15.49 -36.40
C ILE A 36 34.33 -14.70 -36.47
N VAL A 37 33.33 -15.22 -37.20
CA VAL A 37 32.02 -14.56 -37.32
C VAL A 37 31.30 -14.51 -35.96
N PHE A 38 31.27 -15.62 -35.22
CA PHE A 38 30.69 -15.66 -33.89
C PHE A 38 31.41 -14.75 -32.92
N PHE A 39 32.73 -14.66 -32.99
CA PHE A 39 33.51 -13.74 -32.16
C PHE A 39 33.13 -12.27 -32.42
N ARG A 40 32.95 -11.88 -33.69
CA ARG A 40 32.51 -10.51 -34.04
C ARG A 40 31.10 -10.22 -33.55
N MET A 41 30.13 -11.10 -33.82
CA MET A 41 28.76 -10.94 -33.34
C MET A 41 28.68 -10.92 -31.82
N SER A 42 29.46 -11.76 -31.13
CA SER A 42 29.49 -11.81 -29.67
C SER A 42 30.05 -10.52 -29.06
N ASN A 43 31.11 -9.95 -29.65
CA ASN A 43 31.65 -8.67 -29.20
C ASN A 43 30.68 -7.51 -29.43
N GLU A 44 29.96 -7.49 -30.55
CA GLU A 44 28.96 -6.48 -30.85
C GLU A 44 27.75 -6.57 -29.91
N ALA A 45 27.23 -7.79 -29.71
CA ALA A 45 26.17 -8.05 -28.74
C ALA A 45 26.59 -7.68 -27.31
N SER A 46 27.81 -8.05 -26.89
CA SER A 46 28.33 -7.72 -25.56
C SER A 46 28.47 -6.21 -25.35
N LYS A 47 28.91 -5.47 -26.38
CA LYS A 47 28.93 -4.00 -26.34
C LYS A 47 27.52 -3.43 -26.20
N ALA A 48 26.58 -3.88 -27.02
CA ALA A 48 25.20 -3.42 -26.97
C ALA A 48 24.54 -3.72 -25.60
N THR A 49 24.78 -4.91 -25.03
CA THR A 49 24.30 -5.26 -23.68
C THR A 49 24.95 -4.41 -22.60
N THR A 50 26.25 -4.13 -22.70
CA THR A 50 26.96 -3.28 -21.73
C THR A 50 26.46 -1.83 -21.81
N GLU A 51 26.20 -1.33 -23.01
CA GLU A 51 25.65 0.01 -23.24
C GLU A 51 24.20 0.11 -22.75
N ALA A 52 23.37 -0.90 -23.02
CA ALA A 52 22.03 -1.00 -22.47
C ALA A 52 22.05 -1.06 -20.93
N ALA A 53 22.95 -1.84 -20.33
CA ALA A 53 23.12 -1.91 -18.88
C ALA A 53 23.52 -0.56 -18.28
N LYS A 54 24.43 0.19 -18.93
CA LYS A 54 24.77 1.57 -18.53
C LYS A 54 23.58 2.52 -18.65
N GLY A 55 22.77 2.38 -19.70
CA GLY A 55 21.55 3.18 -19.88
C GLY A 55 20.49 2.88 -18.80
N ILE A 56 20.36 1.62 -18.39
CA ILE A 56 19.49 1.19 -17.29
C ILE A 56 19.98 1.80 -15.97
N ASP A 57 21.28 1.71 -15.66
CA ASP A 57 21.85 2.23 -14.42
C ASP A 57 21.65 3.76 -14.30
N ALA A 58 21.87 4.50 -15.38
CA ALA A 58 21.59 5.94 -15.43
C ALA A 58 20.09 6.27 -15.26
N SER A 59 19.21 5.41 -15.75
CA SER A 59 17.76 5.56 -15.59
C SER A 59 17.32 5.29 -14.16
N VAL A 60 17.91 4.27 -13.51
CA VAL A 60 17.66 3.96 -12.09
C VAL A 60 18.14 5.11 -11.19
N GLN A 61 19.33 5.66 -11.42
CA GLN A 61 19.81 6.82 -10.66
C GLN A 61 18.90 8.06 -10.82
N ARG A 62 18.31 8.27 -12.01
CA ARG A 62 17.31 9.33 -12.20
C ARG A 62 16.03 9.04 -11.44
N LEU A 63 15.55 7.80 -11.47
CA LEU A 63 14.36 7.40 -10.71
C LEU A 63 14.58 7.56 -9.21
N GLU A 64 15.74 7.17 -8.69
CA GLU A 64 16.12 7.35 -7.29
C GLU A 64 16.13 8.84 -6.91
N LYS A 65 16.75 9.71 -7.73
CA LYS A 65 16.71 11.17 -7.49
C LYS A 65 15.31 11.77 -7.56
N LEU A 66 14.47 11.31 -8.49
CA LEU A 66 13.08 11.76 -8.58
C LEU A 66 12.27 11.27 -7.38
N PHE A 67 12.54 10.06 -6.90
CA PHE A 67 11.91 9.50 -5.72
C PHE A 67 12.33 10.24 -4.45
N ASP A 68 13.62 10.47 -4.25
CA ASP A 68 14.15 11.26 -3.13
C ASP A 68 13.57 12.67 -3.13
N LYS A 69 13.48 13.31 -4.30
CA LYS A 69 12.92 14.64 -4.44
C LYS A 69 11.41 14.65 -4.19
N LEU A 70 10.66 13.67 -4.72
CA LEU A 70 9.23 13.56 -4.48
C LEU A 70 8.96 13.26 -3.01
N TYR A 71 9.71 12.35 -2.39
CA TYR A 71 9.62 12.06 -0.98
C TYR A 71 9.93 13.33 -0.17
N SER A 72 11.03 14.04 -0.45
CA SER A 72 11.37 15.26 0.28
C SER A 72 10.34 16.38 0.10
N ASP A 73 9.89 16.67 -1.13
CA ASP A 73 8.94 17.75 -1.39
C ASP A 73 7.54 17.39 -0.86
N THR A 74 7.03 16.19 -1.14
CA THR A 74 5.67 15.83 -0.75
C THR A 74 5.57 15.49 0.74
N PHE A 75 6.55 14.82 1.35
CA PHE A 75 6.54 14.64 2.80
C PHE A 75 6.79 15.95 3.53
N SER A 76 7.63 16.85 3.04
CA SER A 76 7.82 18.16 3.70
C SER A 76 6.57 19.01 3.57
N MET A 77 5.97 19.09 2.38
CA MET A 77 4.75 19.89 2.16
C MET A 77 3.53 19.28 2.88
N MET A 78 3.42 17.95 2.95
CA MET A 78 2.39 17.27 3.74
C MET A 78 2.63 17.46 5.24
N LYS A 79 3.87 17.36 5.73
CA LYS A 79 4.25 17.62 7.13
C LYS A 79 4.00 19.07 7.51
N GLU A 80 4.27 20.02 6.63
CA GLU A 80 3.97 21.44 6.83
C GLU A 80 2.48 21.68 6.87
N THR A 81 1.70 21.12 5.95
CA THR A 81 0.22 21.26 5.94
C THR A 81 -0.40 20.66 7.21
N VAL A 82 0.09 19.50 7.65
CA VAL A 82 -0.37 18.84 8.88
C VAL A 82 0.10 19.61 10.11
N SER A 83 1.32 20.16 10.12
CA SER A 83 1.82 21.01 11.21
C SER A 83 1.05 22.32 11.31
N ASP A 84 0.73 22.96 10.18
CA ASP A 84 -0.01 24.23 10.17
C ASP A 84 -1.47 24.01 10.54
N MET A 85 -2.10 22.93 10.04
CA MET A 85 -3.43 22.53 10.52
C MET A 85 -3.42 22.16 12.00
N ARG A 86 -2.41 21.43 12.50
CA ARG A 86 -2.25 21.14 13.94
C ARG A 86 -2.09 22.42 14.74
N LYS A 87 -1.23 23.35 14.30
CA LYS A 87 -1.02 24.62 14.99
C LYS A 87 -2.30 25.48 14.97
N HIS A 88 -3.05 25.48 13.88
CA HIS A 88 -4.27 26.27 13.76
C HIS A 88 -5.46 25.65 14.50
N ILE A 89 -5.53 24.32 14.62
CA ILE A 89 -6.57 23.63 15.41
C ILE A 89 -6.28 23.76 16.91
N TRP A 90 -5.01 23.86 17.34
CA TRP A 90 -4.63 23.89 18.76
C TRP A 90 -4.23 25.26 19.33
N ASN A 91 -4.04 26.31 18.51
CA ASN A 91 -3.82 27.70 18.99
C ASN A 91 -5.08 28.57 18.97
N VAL A 92 -6.24 28.04 18.59
CA VAL A 92 -7.50 28.77 18.77
C VAL A 92 -7.95 28.54 20.22
N ASP A 93 -7.80 29.62 21.00
CA ASP A 93 -8.28 29.83 22.36
C ASP A 93 -7.54 29.12 23.50
N ASP A 94 -6.33 29.60 23.77
CA ASP A 94 -5.66 29.41 25.06
C ASP A 94 -6.14 30.47 26.06
N GLU A 95 -7.34 30.28 26.62
CA GLU A 95 -7.72 30.94 27.88
C GLU A 95 -8.57 30.08 28.85
N SER A 96 -8.77 28.77 28.60
CA SER A 96 -9.43 27.93 29.62
C SER A 96 -8.98 26.46 29.67
N VAL A 97 -8.09 26.20 30.63
CA VAL A 97 -7.93 24.99 31.48
C VAL A 97 -8.03 23.60 30.83
N SER A 98 -6.89 22.92 30.71
CA SER A 98 -6.57 21.64 31.42
C SER A 98 -5.11 21.27 31.13
N SER A 99 -4.43 20.69 32.12
CA SER A 99 -2.97 20.59 32.21
C SER A 99 -2.28 20.05 30.95
N GLU A 100 -1.14 20.64 30.58
CA GLU A 100 -0.26 20.20 29.49
C GLU A 100 0.04 18.68 29.52
N GLU A 101 -0.01 18.07 30.71
CA GLU A 101 0.20 16.63 30.93
C GLU A 101 -0.91 15.73 30.36
N GLU A 102 -2.18 16.16 30.35
CA GLU A 102 -3.28 15.40 29.74
C GLU A 102 -3.26 15.53 28.21
N ARG A 103 -2.91 16.71 27.68
CA ARG A 103 -2.67 16.89 26.23
C ARG A 103 -1.52 16.02 25.74
N ASN A 104 -0.40 15.98 26.47
CA ASN A 104 0.77 15.18 26.09
C ASN A 104 0.50 13.67 26.13
N LYS A 105 -0.28 13.16 27.09
CA LYS A 105 -0.64 11.73 27.14
C LYS A 105 -1.55 11.29 26.00
N ILE A 106 -2.52 12.12 25.62
CA ILE A 106 -3.42 11.83 24.48
C ILE A 106 -2.63 11.85 23.16
N LEU A 107 -1.68 12.79 23.02
CA LEU A 107 -0.78 12.86 21.87
C LEU A 107 0.13 11.62 21.79
N GLU A 108 0.72 11.20 22.90
CA GLU A 108 1.65 10.07 22.94
C GLU A 108 0.94 8.72 22.68
N GLU A 109 -0.29 8.53 23.16
CA GLU A 109 -1.10 7.34 22.83
C GLU A 109 -1.56 7.30 21.36
N ALA A 110 -1.86 8.45 20.76
CA ALA A 110 -2.24 8.54 19.36
C ALA A 110 -1.04 8.28 18.44
N ASP A 111 0.13 8.86 18.75
CA ASP A 111 1.37 8.67 17.99
C ASP A 111 1.83 7.20 18.08
N ARG A 112 1.77 6.58 19.26
CA ARG A 112 2.18 5.16 19.42
C ARG A 112 1.27 4.19 18.67
N LYS A 113 -0.06 4.45 18.63
CA LYS A 113 -1.01 3.64 17.88
C LYS A 113 -0.86 3.83 16.37
N ALA A 114 -0.56 5.05 15.91
CA ALA A 114 -0.28 5.30 14.51
C ALA A 114 0.99 4.55 14.07
N ASP A 115 2.07 4.62 14.86
CA ASP A 115 3.33 3.92 14.58
C ASP A 115 3.19 2.39 14.62
N GLU A 116 2.43 1.83 15.57
CA GLU A 116 2.11 0.40 15.61
C GLU A 116 1.35 -0.05 14.36
N LYS A 117 0.37 0.74 13.89
CA LYS A 117 -0.41 0.42 12.69
C LYS A 117 0.38 0.61 11.40
N VAL A 118 1.25 1.61 11.32
CA VAL A 118 2.18 1.78 10.20
C VAL A 118 3.18 0.62 10.14
N SER A 119 3.66 0.13 11.29
CA SER A 119 4.50 -1.06 11.37
C SER A 119 3.77 -2.34 10.91
N GLU A 120 2.50 -2.51 11.29
CA GLU A 120 1.64 -3.61 10.84
C GLU A 120 1.45 -3.59 9.32
N ILE A 121 1.19 -2.40 8.75
CA ILE A 121 1.03 -2.21 7.30
C ILE A 121 2.35 -2.49 6.57
N LYS A 122 3.48 -2.00 7.11
CA LYS A 122 4.82 -2.26 6.56
C LYS A 122 5.12 -3.76 6.55
N SER A 123 4.81 -4.46 7.64
CA SER A 123 5.00 -5.91 7.74
C SER A 123 4.10 -6.69 6.76
N ALA A 124 2.85 -6.27 6.60
CA ALA A 124 1.92 -6.87 5.64
C ALA A 124 2.38 -6.64 4.19
N LEU A 125 2.84 -5.44 3.86
CA LEU A 125 3.42 -5.09 2.57
C LEU A 125 4.68 -5.90 2.29
N ASP A 126 5.62 -5.99 3.25
CA ASP A 126 6.85 -6.77 3.10
C ASP A 126 6.57 -8.25 2.89
N LYS A 127 5.53 -8.81 3.54
CA LYS A 127 5.09 -10.19 3.33
C LYS A 127 4.52 -10.41 1.93
N GLN A 128 3.61 -9.54 1.48
CA GLN A 128 2.98 -9.66 0.17
C GLN A 128 3.98 -9.40 -0.97
N LEU A 129 4.90 -8.45 -0.79
CA LEU A 129 5.94 -8.12 -1.76
C LEU A 129 6.94 -9.27 -1.90
N ASN A 130 7.32 -9.93 -0.80
CA ASN A 130 8.11 -11.17 -0.86
C ASN A 130 7.37 -12.35 -1.50
N GLU A 131 6.04 -12.45 -1.31
CA GLU A 131 5.22 -13.49 -1.94
C GLU A 131 5.11 -13.29 -3.46
N ILE A 132 4.98 -12.04 -3.91
CA ILE A 132 4.98 -11.66 -5.33
C ILE A 132 6.37 -11.89 -5.95
N LEU A 133 7.46 -11.48 -5.28
CA LEU A 133 8.83 -11.71 -5.72
C LEU A 133 9.17 -13.21 -5.82
N ASN A 134 8.71 -14.02 -4.87
CA ASN A 134 8.89 -15.47 -4.92
C ASN A 134 8.05 -16.15 -6.00
N ARG A 135 6.83 -15.66 -6.28
CA ARG A 135 6.04 -16.10 -7.46
C ARG A 135 6.73 -15.73 -8.77
N GLN A 136 7.39 -14.58 -8.85
CA GLN A 136 8.04 -14.09 -10.07
C GLN A 136 9.44 -14.66 -10.33
N LYS A 137 10.18 -15.11 -9.30
CA LYS A 137 11.41 -15.89 -9.50
C LYS A 137 11.21 -17.19 -10.31
N ILE A 138 9.95 -17.64 -10.49
CA ILE A 138 9.57 -18.80 -11.30
C ILE A 138 9.24 -18.40 -12.76
N ALA A 139 8.93 -17.13 -13.02
CA ALA A 139 8.51 -16.63 -14.33
C ALA A 139 9.49 -15.59 -14.87
N ASP A 140 10.62 -16.08 -15.38
CA ASP A 140 11.59 -15.30 -16.14
C ASP A 140 10.88 -14.57 -17.29
N GLY A 141 10.78 -13.23 -17.23
CA GLY A 141 10.57 -12.41 -18.43
C GLY A 141 9.48 -11.34 -18.45
N LYS A 142 8.77 -11.01 -17.36
CA LYS A 142 7.75 -9.91 -17.41
C LYS A 142 7.86 -8.91 -16.26
N VAL A 143 8.91 -8.10 -16.29
CA VAL A 143 9.11 -6.94 -15.41
C VAL A 143 8.04 -5.84 -15.63
N SER A 144 7.36 -5.81 -16.79
CA SER A 144 6.36 -4.77 -17.09
C SER A 144 5.02 -4.92 -16.34
N GLY A 145 4.78 -6.06 -15.67
CA GLY A 145 3.56 -6.27 -14.87
C GLY A 145 3.65 -5.72 -13.45
N ILE A 146 4.87 -5.59 -12.91
CA ILE A 146 5.14 -5.18 -11.53
C ILE A 146 4.63 -3.77 -11.26
N GLY A 147 4.89 -2.83 -12.17
CA GLY A 147 4.48 -1.43 -11.99
C GLY A 147 2.97 -1.29 -11.83
N LYS A 148 2.20 -2.06 -12.61
CA LYS A 148 0.73 -1.98 -12.61
C LYS A 148 0.10 -2.67 -11.40
N GLU A 149 0.67 -3.77 -10.94
CA GLU A 149 0.24 -4.43 -9.71
C GLU A 149 0.63 -3.64 -8.45
N LEU A 150 1.82 -3.01 -8.46
CA LEU A 150 2.26 -2.13 -7.38
C LEU A 150 1.43 -0.85 -7.31
N GLU A 151 1.09 -0.25 -8.46
CA GLU A 151 0.21 0.92 -8.56
C GLU A 151 -1.19 0.60 -8.04
N ASN A 152 -1.77 -0.54 -8.43
CA ASN A 152 -3.06 -1.00 -7.93
C ASN A 152 -3.02 -1.31 -6.41
N LEU A 153 -1.93 -1.89 -5.90
CA LEU A 153 -1.78 -2.13 -4.46
C LEU A 153 -1.61 -0.82 -3.68
N LEU A 154 -0.85 0.12 -4.23
CA LEU A 154 -0.66 1.44 -3.63
C LEU A 154 -1.98 2.22 -3.61
N GLU A 155 -2.73 2.20 -4.70
CA GLU A 155 -4.02 2.89 -4.82
C GLU A 155 -5.08 2.27 -3.89
N ASN A 156 -5.12 0.94 -3.80
CA ASN A 156 -5.96 0.23 -2.82
C ASN A 156 -5.52 0.51 -1.38
N ALA A 157 -4.22 0.58 -1.09
CA ALA A 157 -3.71 0.90 0.23
C ALA A 157 -4.01 2.36 0.62
N ILE A 158 -3.94 3.30 -0.34
CA ILE A 158 -4.31 4.71 -0.12
C ILE A 158 -5.82 4.83 0.10
N GLN A 159 -6.66 4.14 -0.67
CA GLN A 159 -8.10 4.13 -0.46
C GLN A 159 -8.47 3.49 0.89
N THR A 160 -7.88 2.34 1.21
CA THR A 160 -8.11 1.66 2.48
C THR A 160 -7.62 2.51 3.65
N SER A 161 -6.47 3.17 3.52
CA SER A 161 -5.95 4.11 4.52
C SER A 161 -6.89 5.30 4.72
N ARG A 162 -7.41 5.91 3.65
CA ARG A 162 -8.40 6.99 3.75
C ARG A 162 -9.73 6.53 4.34
N MET A 163 -10.17 5.33 4.04
CA MET A 163 -11.40 4.75 4.56
C MET A 163 -11.25 4.43 6.05
N VAL A 164 -10.13 3.81 6.45
CA VAL A 164 -9.79 3.54 7.85
C VAL A 164 -9.58 4.82 8.64
N GLU A 165 -9.00 5.87 8.05
CA GLU A 165 -8.88 7.17 8.69
C GLU A 165 -10.25 7.83 8.88
N SER A 166 -11.15 7.71 7.90
CA SER A 166 -12.54 8.18 8.02
C SER A 166 -13.28 7.40 9.11
N GLU A 167 -13.18 6.08 9.11
CA GLU A 167 -13.80 5.20 10.10
C GLU A 167 -13.24 5.46 11.51
N ALA A 168 -11.92 5.60 11.68
CA ALA A 168 -11.29 5.89 12.96
C ALA A 168 -11.69 7.26 13.50
N ARG A 169 -11.81 8.27 12.63
CA ARG A 169 -12.30 9.61 13.02
C ARG A 169 -13.77 9.55 13.41
N GLU A 170 -14.59 8.84 12.66
CA GLU A 170 -16.01 8.66 12.97
C GLU A 170 -16.24 7.86 14.26
N GLU A 171 -15.45 6.83 14.51
CA GLU A 171 -15.48 6.05 15.75
C GLU A 171 -15.04 6.88 16.96
N THR A 172 -14.07 7.79 16.77
CA THR A 172 -13.67 8.76 17.79
C THR A 172 -14.82 9.72 18.11
N ILE A 173 -15.47 10.28 17.09
CA ILE A 173 -16.65 11.15 17.25
C ILE A 173 -17.77 10.42 17.99
N ARG A 174 -18.07 9.18 17.59
CA ARG A 174 -19.05 8.31 18.24
C ARG A 174 -18.75 8.10 19.72
N ASN A 175 -17.50 7.81 20.07
CA ASN A 175 -17.10 7.62 21.45
C ASN A 175 -17.24 8.90 22.29
N HIS A 176 -16.94 10.06 21.72
CA HIS A 176 -17.17 11.36 22.38
C HIS A 176 -18.67 11.64 22.58
N ILE A 177 -19.52 11.38 21.59
CA ILE A 177 -20.98 11.49 21.70
C ILE A 177 -21.50 10.58 22.82
N LEU A 178 -21.12 9.30 22.83
CA LEU A 178 -21.54 8.36 23.86
C LEU A 178 -21.04 8.75 25.26
N SER A 179 -19.81 9.25 25.36
CA SER A 179 -19.23 9.72 26.62
C SER A 179 -20.03 10.88 27.19
N GLU A 180 -20.37 11.88 26.36
CA GLU A 180 -21.09 13.07 26.82
C GLU A 180 -22.55 12.77 27.17
N ILE A 181 -23.21 11.86 26.43
CA ILE A 181 -24.56 11.37 26.77
C ILE A 181 -24.52 10.60 28.11
N ARG A 182 -23.52 9.74 28.33
CA ARG A 182 -23.35 9.02 29.61
C ARG A 182 -23.07 9.96 30.77
N LYS A 183 -22.24 10.99 30.56
CA LYS A 183 -21.91 12.02 31.56
C LYS A 183 -23.17 12.80 31.95
N THR A 184 -23.95 13.25 30.96
CA THR A 184 -25.21 13.96 31.18
C THR A 184 -26.23 13.10 31.92
N ARG A 185 -26.34 11.81 31.58
CA ARG A 185 -27.18 10.84 32.27
C ARG A 185 -26.75 10.60 33.73
N ARG A 186 -25.44 10.52 34.01
CA ARG A 186 -24.92 10.39 35.39
C ARG A 186 -25.29 11.58 36.27
N MET A 187 -25.44 12.76 35.67
CA MET A 187 -25.90 13.97 36.34
C MET A 187 -27.44 14.03 36.50
N GLY A 188 -28.17 12.98 36.11
CA GLY A 188 -29.63 12.93 36.19
C GLY A 188 -30.36 13.78 35.15
N LYS A 189 -29.65 14.31 34.15
CA LYS A 189 -30.21 15.15 33.08
C LYS A 189 -30.42 14.34 31.81
N VAL A 190 -31.37 14.76 30.98
CA VAL A 190 -31.58 14.22 29.63
C VAL A 190 -30.70 15.01 28.67
N ALA A 191 -29.97 14.32 27.79
CA ALA A 191 -29.14 15.00 26.79
C ALA A 191 -30.04 15.66 25.74
N ILE A 192 -29.84 16.95 25.49
CA ILE A 192 -30.56 17.70 24.45
C ILE A 192 -29.62 17.85 23.26
N ALA A 193 -30.13 17.67 22.03
CA ALA A 193 -29.34 17.72 20.81
C ALA A 193 -28.53 19.02 20.67
N ARG A 194 -29.14 20.18 20.95
CA ARG A 194 -28.44 21.46 20.98
C ARG A 194 -27.30 21.48 21.99
N GLU A 195 -27.55 21.06 23.23
CA GLU A 195 -26.49 21.06 24.27
C GLU A 195 -25.37 20.09 23.95
N LEU A 196 -25.68 18.96 23.29
CA LEU A 196 -24.70 17.98 22.84
C LEU A 196 -23.82 18.56 21.72
N VAL A 197 -24.43 19.21 20.73
CA VAL A 197 -23.73 19.85 19.62
C VAL A 197 -22.93 21.06 20.10
N ASP A 198 -23.45 21.86 21.02
CA ASP A 198 -22.75 23.02 21.57
C ASP A 198 -21.52 22.58 22.38
N LYS A 199 -21.63 21.54 23.22
CA LYS A 199 -20.50 21.01 24.01
C LYS A 199 -19.46 20.25 23.20
N LEU A 200 -19.87 19.57 22.13
CA LEU A 200 -18.95 18.88 21.23
C LEU A 200 -18.41 19.83 20.15
N GLY A 201 -19.07 20.96 19.93
CA GLY A 201 -18.72 21.99 18.96
C GLY A 201 -17.34 22.60 19.19
N ASP A 202 -16.89 22.63 20.45
CA ASP A 202 -15.55 23.09 20.84
C ASP A 202 -14.43 22.20 20.27
N PHE A 203 -14.72 20.92 19.98
CA PHE A 203 -13.73 19.94 19.53
C PHE A 203 -14.03 19.34 18.15
N LEU A 204 -15.29 19.41 17.69
CA LEU A 204 -15.78 18.71 16.51
C LEU A 204 -16.73 19.61 15.70
N PRO A 205 -16.64 19.61 14.36
CA PRO A 205 -17.56 20.37 13.52
C PRO A 205 -19.02 19.93 13.71
N SER A 206 -19.92 20.88 13.95
CA SER A 206 -21.34 20.61 14.27
C SER A 206 -22.05 19.73 13.24
N HIS A 207 -21.76 19.91 11.94
CA HIS A 207 -22.34 19.09 10.87
C HIS A 207 -21.95 17.60 10.96
N ARG A 208 -20.75 17.30 11.46
CA ARG A 208 -20.29 15.91 11.64
C ARG A 208 -20.93 15.27 12.86
N VAL A 209 -21.08 16.03 13.94
CA VAL A 209 -21.76 15.56 15.15
C VAL A 209 -23.22 15.23 14.82
N ILE A 210 -23.92 16.11 14.09
CA ILE A 210 -25.30 15.88 13.65
C ILE A 210 -25.41 14.60 12.79
N ARG A 211 -24.56 14.48 11.77
CA ARG A 211 -24.55 13.32 10.88
C ARG A 211 -24.25 12.00 11.61
N GLU A 212 -23.29 12.01 12.54
CA GLU A 212 -22.97 10.83 13.33
C GLU A 212 -24.09 10.47 14.31
N VAL A 213 -24.74 11.47 14.92
CA VAL A 213 -25.90 11.26 15.79
C VAL A 213 -27.06 10.63 15.02
N GLU A 214 -27.37 11.12 13.82
CA GLU A 214 -28.38 10.51 12.93
C GLU A 214 -28.03 9.07 12.57
N ARG A 215 -26.79 8.82 12.16
CA ARG A 215 -26.30 7.46 11.86
C ARG A 215 -26.43 6.53 13.07
N MET A 216 -26.09 7.00 14.27
CA MET A 216 -26.25 6.24 15.50
C MET A 216 -27.72 5.94 15.87
N LYS A 217 -28.68 6.76 15.40
CA LYS A 217 -30.12 6.44 15.50
C LYS A 217 -30.51 5.35 14.50
N GLU A 218 -30.06 5.45 13.25
CA GLU A 218 -30.31 4.43 12.22
C GLU A 218 -29.75 3.05 12.65
N GLU A 219 -28.60 3.05 13.31
CA GLU A 219 -27.98 1.84 13.88
C GLU A 219 -28.65 1.34 15.18
N GLY A 220 -29.66 2.05 15.69
CA GLY A 220 -30.40 1.68 16.90
C GLY A 220 -29.61 1.85 18.19
N ILE A 221 -28.56 2.68 18.20
CA ILE A 221 -27.74 2.97 19.38
C ILE A 221 -28.38 4.12 20.19
N LEU A 222 -28.99 5.08 19.49
CA LEU A 222 -29.65 6.24 20.07
C LEU A 222 -31.15 6.27 19.73
N HIS A 223 -31.96 6.76 20.67
CA HIS A 223 -33.35 7.14 20.44
C HIS A 223 -33.52 8.65 20.63
N PHE A 224 -34.27 9.26 19.72
CA PHE A 224 -34.71 10.65 19.81
C PHE A 224 -36.19 10.69 20.18
N ASP A 225 -36.57 11.63 21.03
CA ASP A 225 -37.98 11.96 21.23
C ASP A 225 -38.47 12.73 19.97
N GLY A 226 -38.78 12.01 18.87
CA GLY A 226 -39.26 12.54 17.58
C GLY A 226 -38.81 11.77 16.32
N GLU A 227 -39.45 12.02 15.18
CA GLU A 227 -39.07 11.43 13.87
C GLU A 227 -37.75 12.01 13.33
N ASP A 228 -37.48 13.29 13.54
CA ASP A 228 -36.29 13.99 13.04
C ASP A 228 -35.44 14.61 14.15
N LEU A 229 -34.15 14.81 13.88
CA LEU A 229 -33.24 15.49 14.79
C LEU A 229 -33.52 17.01 14.77
N THR A 230 -34.22 17.49 15.79
CA THR A 230 -34.39 18.93 16.04
C THR A 230 -33.46 19.40 17.17
N PRO A 231 -33.10 20.70 17.25
CA PRO A 231 -32.22 21.22 18.31
C PRO A 231 -32.73 20.96 19.74
N ILE A 232 -34.05 20.80 19.91
CA ILE A 232 -34.69 20.51 21.20
C ILE A 232 -34.89 19.02 21.46
N SER A 233 -34.48 18.16 20.53
CA SER A 233 -34.67 16.71 20.63
C SER A 233 -33.91 16.15 21.82
N LYS A 234 -34.61 15.33 22.60
CA LYS A 234 -34.03 14.60 23.72
C LYS A 234 -33.40 13.32 23.19
N ILE A 235 -32.11 13.15 23.45
CA ILE A 235 -31.32 12.00 23.01
C ILE A 235 -31.14 11.04 24.19
N ARG A 236 -31.45 9.77 23.97
CA ARG A 236 -31.28 8.70 24.96
C ARG A 236 -30.52 7.53 24.34
N LEU A 237 -29.75 6.83 25.16
CA LEU A 237 -29.17 5.55 24.77
C LEU A 237 -30.29 4.52 24.68
N ALA A 238 -30.38 3.81 23.55
CA ALA A 238 -31.29 2.69 23.42
C ALA A 238 -30.96 1.66 24.51
N ARG A 239 -31.96 1.22 25.27
CA ARG A 239 -31.76 0.13 26.23
C ARG A 239 -31.74 -1.18 25.44
N ILE A 240 -30.83 -2.09 25.81
CA ILE A 240 -30.73 -3.46 25.28
C ILE A 240 -32.08 -4.23 25.37
N SER A 241 -33.06 -3.73 26.14
CA SER A 241 -34.39 -4.31 26.34
C SER A 241 -35.44 -3.98 25.26
N GLU A 242 -35.18 -3.11 24.30
CA GLU A 242 -36.16 -2.72 23.27
C GLU A 242 -35.98 -3.47 21.93
N ARG A 243 -35.03 -4.41 21.86
CA ARG A 243 -34.78 -5.23 20.66
C ARG A 243 -35.83 -6.32 20.40
N THR A 244 -36.87 -6.44 21.24
CA THR A 244 -37.87 -7.52 21.18
C THR A 244 -39.29 -7.08 20.83
N THR A 245 -39.56 -5.80 20.56
CA THR A 245 -40.94 -5.37 20.24
C THR A 245 -41.22 -5.17 18.75
N ASP A 246 -40.22 -5.17 17.88
CA ASP A 246 -40.41 -4.89 16.45
C ASP A 246 -40.33 -6.14 15.55
N VAL A 247 -40.40 -7.36 16.13
CA VAL A 247 -40.46 -8.63 15.36
C VAL A 247 -41.85 -9.28 15.44
N GLU A 248 -42.80 -8.72 16.20
CA GLU A 248 -44.20 -9.17 16.19
C GLU A 248 -45.14 -7.97 16.02
N GLY A 249 -45.37 -7.59 14.76
CA GLY A 249 -46.36 -6.60 14.34
C GLY A 249 -46.67 -6.74 12.86
#